data_AF-A0A523E3J1-F1
#
_entry.id   AF-A0A523E3J1-F1
#
_cell.length_a   1.000
_cell.length_b   1.000
_cell.length_c   1.000
_cell.angle_alpha   90.00
_cell.angle_beta   90.00
_cell.angle_gamma   90.00
#
_symmetry.space_group_name_H-M   'P 1'
#
loop_
_entity.id
_entity.type
_entity.pdbx_description
1 polymer ?
#
loop_
_entity_poly.entity_id
_entity_poly.type
_entity_poly.pdbx_seq_one_letter_code
_entity_poly.pdbx_strand_id
1 'polypeptide(L)'
;MRTRYFCLFLLLPLFLLTLTGCEWIPSVPEPTEPIAGTVDAGPVAVETAKLANELEWSLEVAQQLVALPLSCIDRPHKRPQRRSYLYETSRSLKPRYEDRLAFYGCTDWHSAVNSTWAMVKVLKDFPDAPLGGLIREKLEHHLSSKSLEGELGFFTEEASPGFERPYGWAWLMRLYVELASFRDDDAERWAKHLAPVAAHLAEKSVEYLSHMPGPIRVGTHDNSAFALLYMLEYADVVGDANLKTAVTTRAREFFEDDVECPVRYEPSGSDFLSPCLAEAALMSRLLPQEDFVTWLDDFLPAPDSEAFSPMREPVVIEARALPVEADIEELAEGGPASPEPTAETEEVDSDREDATRLVGAKSHLIGLSFVRAAALKRLAAALPPEDSRREAYETFARLQGERGFETMYEANYSGTHWLASFAVDMLTAP
;
A
#
# COMPACT_ATOMS: atom_id res chain seq x y z
N MET A 1 26.43 69.71 -13.54
CA MET A 1 26.81 70.25 -14.87
C MET A 1 26.32 69.29 -15.94
N ARG A 2 25.73 69.83 -17.02
CA ARG A 2 24.93 69.16 -18.08
C ARG A 2 25.78 68.54 -19.20
N THR A 3 25.36 67.41 -19.77
CA THR A 3 25.27 67.06 -21.24
C THR A 3 24.73 65.62 -21.32
N ARG A 4 23.58 65.20 -21.90
CA ARG A 4 22.86 65.33 -23.20
C ARG A 4 23.50 64.63 -24.42
N TYR A 5 22.90 63.50 -24.84
CA TYR A 5 22.79 62.96 -26.21
C TYR A 5 21.45 62.18 -26.27
N PHE A 6 20.35 62.68 -26.86
CA PHE A 6 19.90 62.68 -28.27
C PHE A 6 19.73 61.28 -28.91
N CYS A 7 18.50 60.75 -28.88
CA CYS A 7 18.02 59.67 -29.76
C CYS A 7 17.14 60.29 -30.87
N LEU A 8 17.36 59.81 -32.10
CA LEU A 8 16.77 60.28 -33.34
C LEU A 8 15.37 59.69 -33.56
N PHE A 9 14.42 60.56 -33.91
CA PHE A 9 13.06 60.26 -34.37
C PHE A 9 13.07 59.71 -35.81
N LEU A 10 12.17 58.78 -36.11
CA LEU A 10 11.61 58.62 -37.46
C LEU A 10 10.11 58.28 -37.37
N LEU A 11 9.38 58.94 -38.26
CA LEU A 11 7.97 59.32 -38.19
C LEU A 11 7.00 58.24 -38.69
N LEU A 12 5.83 58.20 -38.04
CA LEU A 12 4.57 57.63 -38.50
C LEU A 12 3.99 58.43 -39.68
N PRO A 13 2.98 57.87 -40.40
CA PRO A 13 1.67 58.51 -40.29
C PRO A 13 0.48 57.58 -40.10
N LEU A 14 -0.44 58.12 -39.31
CA LEU A 14 -1.85 57.81 -39.00
C LEU A 14 -2.73 57.38 -40.19
N PHE A 15 -3.73 56.54 -39.89
CA PHE A 15 -5.12 56.86 -40.23
C PHE A 15 -6.09 56.37 -39.14
N LEU A 16 -6.98 57.27 -38.70
CA LEU A 16 -8.04 57.10 -37.69
C LEU A 16 -9.21 56.25 -38.21
N LEU A 17 -9.93 55.54 -37.33
CA LEU A 17 -11.39 55.63 -37.19
C LEU A 17 -11.95 54.97 -35.91
N THR A 18 -12.44 55.84 -35.03
CA THR A 18 -13.62 55.79 -34.13
C THR A 18 -13.89 54.63 -33.14
N LEU A 19 -14.00 55.07 -31.87
CA LEU A 19 -14.55 54.43 -30.68
C LEU A 19 -16.06 54.16 -30.77
N THR A 20 -16.51 53.00 -30.28
CA THR A 20 -17.73 52.83 -29.45
C THR A 20 -17.69 51.48 -28.72
N GLY A 21 -18.11 51.46 -27.44
CA GLY A 21 -18.74 50.30 -26.79
C GLY A 21 -17.88 49.38 -25.92
N CYS A 22 -17.88 49.64 -24.61
CA CYS A 22 -17.66 48.62 -23.57
C CYS A 22 -18.86 47.66 -23.45
N GLU A 23 -18.62 46.56 -22.74
CA GLU A 23 -19.58 45.58 -22.18
C GLU A 23 -20.01 44.42 -23.09
N TRP A 24 -19.50 43.21 -22.80
CA TRP A 24 -20.35 42.10 -22.32
C TRP A 24 -19.51 40.93 -21.79
N ILE A 25 -19.63 40.67 -20.49
CA ILE A 25 -19.25 39.42 -19.83
C ILE A 25 -20.54 38.59 -19.77
N PRO A 26 -20.62 37.37 -20.29
CA PRO A 26 -21.83 36.58 -20.16
C PRO A 26 -22.02 36.16 -18.70
N SER A 27 -23.15 36.57 -18.13
CA SER A 27 -23.63 36.21 -16.80
C SER A 27 -23.81 34.70 -16.64
N VAL A 28 -23.29 34.14 -15.55
CA VAL A 28 -23.65 32.81 -15.06
C VAL A 28 -25.14 32.82 -14.68
N PRO A 29 -25.98 31.90 -15.18
CA PRO A 29 -27.38 31.85 -14.81
C PRO A 29 -27.51 31.39 -13.35
N GLU A 30 -28.36 32.09 -12.58
CA GLU A 30 -28.76 31.62 -11.25
C GLU A 30 -29.51 30.28 -11.35
N PRO A 31 -29.37 29.39 -10.35
CA PRO A 31 -30.01 28.09 -10.36
C PRO A 31 -31.53 28.27 -10.22
N THR A 32 -32.26 27.81 -11.23
CA THR A 32 -33.73 27.71 -11.18
C THR A 32 -34.10 26.28 -10.76
N GLU A 33 -34.64 26.18 -9.55
CA GLU A 33 -35.39 25.05 -8.94
C GLU A 33 -34.77 23.63 -8.93
N PRO A 34 -35.04 22.81 -7.89
CA PRO A 34 -34.35 21.55 -7.68
C PRO A 34 -34.81 20.50 -8.70
N ILE A 35 -33.86 19.97 -9.47
CA ILE A 35 -34.08 18.76 -10.27
C ILE A 35 -34.16 17.58 -9.30
N ALA A 36 -35.39 17.26 -8.88
CA ALA A 36 -35.70 15.94 -8.35
C ALA A 36 -35.63 14.93 -9.51
N GLY A 37 -34.46 14.35 -9.70
CA GLY A 37 -34.20 13.32 -10.70
C GLY A 37 -33.05 12.45 -10.24
N THR A 38 -33.33 11.18 -9.99
CA THR A 38 -32.35 10.13 -9.72
C THR A 38 -31.25 10.18 -10.78
N VAL A 39 -30.01 10.46 -10.37
CA VAL A 39 -28.85 10.35 -11.26
C VAL A 39 -28.62 8.85 -11.48
N ASP A 40 -28.90 8.41 -12.70
CA ASP A 40 -28.66 7.05 -13.17
C ASP A 40 -27.14 6.84 -13.29
N ALA A 41 -26.63 5.87 -12.55
CA ALA A 41 -25.22 5.52 -12.50
C ALA A 41 -24.81 4.72 -13.76
N GLY A 42 -24.52 5.42 -14.85
CA GLY A 42 -23.75 4.90 -15.98
C GLY A 42 -22.61 5.88 -16.32
N PRO A 43 -21.66 5.58 -17.22
CA PRO A 43 -21.09 4.30 -17.69
C PRO A 43 -19.95 3.77 -16.78
N VAL A 44 -19.58 4.50 -15.72
CA VAL A 44 -18.47 4.17 -14.81
C VAL A 44 -18.73 2.88 -14.03
N ALA A 45 -19.99 2.66 -13.60
CA ALA A 45 -20.40 1.43 -12.89
C ALA A 45 -20.43 0.18 -13.80
N VAL A 46 -20.50 0.36 -15.13
CA VAL A 46 -20.51 -0.73 -16.10
C VAL A 46 -19.07 -1.19 -16.42
N GLU A 47 -18.08 -0.29 -16.35
CA GLU A 47 -16.66 -0.65 -16.45
C GLU A 47 -16.15 -1.38 -15.20
N THR A 48 -16.53 -0.98 -13.99
CA THR A 48 -16.17 -1.68 -12.74
C THR A 48 -16.83 -3.06 -12.61
N ALA A 49 -18.08 -3.22 -13.08
CA ALA A 49 -18.75 -4.52 -13.11
C ALA A 49 -18.18 -5.50 -14.15
N LYS A 50 -17.51 -5.00 -15.19
CA LYS A 50 -16.87 -5.86 -16.21
C LYS A 50 -15.54 -6.46 -15.71
N LEU A 51 -14.82 -5.72 -14.86
CA LEU A 51 -13.65 -6.23 -14.11
C LEU A 51 -14.01 -7.37 -13.15
N ALA A 52 -15.24 -7.39 -12.62
CA ALA A 52 -15.68 -8.38 -11.64
C ALA A 52 -15.82 -9.81 -12.22
N ASN A 53 -16.08 -9.96 -13.52
CA ASN A 53 -16.23 -11.29 -14.15
C ASN A 53 -14.91 -11.89 -14.68
N GLU A 54 -13.82 -11.12 -14.69
CA GLU A 54 -12.48 -11.55 -15.11
C GLU A 54 -11.44 -10.89 -14.18
N LEU A 55 -11.49 -11.21 -12.89
CA LEU A 55 -10.45 -10.85 -11.90
C LEU A 55 -9.17 -11.67 -12.15
N GLU A 56 -8.66 -11.59 -13.37
CA GLU A 56 -7.44 -12.23 -13.81
C GLU A 56 -6.30 -11.22 -13.77
N TRP A 57 -5.10 -11.71 -13.45
CA TRP A 57 -3.88 -10.93 -13.58
C TRP A 57 -3.58 -10.72 -15.07
N SER A 58 -4.10 -9.62 -15.62
CA SER A 58 -3.97 -9.25 -17.03
C SER A 58 -3.19 -7.94 -17.19
N LEU A 59 -2.71 -7.67 -18.40
CA LEU A 59 -1.99 -6.43 -18.69
C LEU A 59 -2.83 -5.19 -18.39
N GLU A 60 -4.13 -5.22 -18.72
CA GLU A 60 -5.05 -4.09 -18.48
C GLU A 60 -5.16 -3.78 -16.97
N VAL A 61 -5.39 -4.82 -16.17
CA VAL A 61 -5.49 -4.69 -14.69
C VAL A 61 -4.15 -4.24 -14.11
N ALA A 62 -3.03 -4.81 -14.58
CA ALA A 62 -1.69 -4.41 -14.15
C ALA A 62 -1.39 -2.94 -14.44
N GLN A 63 -1.80 -2.42 -15.60
CA GLN A 63 -1.63 -1.01 -15.95
C GLN A 63 -2.45 -0.07 -15.06
N GLN A 64 -3.69 -0.46 -14.72
CA GLN A 64 -4.53 0.33 -13.81
C GLN A 64 -3.92 0.36 -12.40
N LEU A 65 -3.50 -0.80 -11.89
CA LEU A 65 -2.94 -0.91 -10.55
C LEU A 65 -1.59 -0.19 -10.42
N VAL A 66 -0.71 -0.28 -11.42
CA VAL A 66 0.63 0.34 -11.34
C VAL A 66 0.62 1.87 -11.38
N ALA A 67 -0.46 2.47 -11.90
CA ALA A 67 -0.63 3.92 -11.88
C ALA A 67 -0.68 4.48 -10.45
N LEU A 68 -1.17 3.69 -9.48
CA LEU A 68 -1.30 4.11 -8.08
C LEU A 68 0.09 4.24 -7.39
N PRO A 69 0.98 3.22 -7.38
CA PRO A 69 2.39 3.36 -6.98
C PRO A 69 3.14 4.48 -7.69
N LEU A 70 2.96 4.62 -9.01
CA LEU A 70 3.62 5.67 -9.79
C LEU A 70 3.19 7.09 -9.37
N SER A 71 1.97 7.24 -8.85
CA SER A 71 1.49 8.52 -8.33
C SER A 71 2.11 8.92 -6.99
N CYS A 72 2.66 7.97 -6.23
CA CYS A 72 3.34 8.24 -4.96
C CYS A 72 4.87 8.22 -5.05
N ILE A 73 5.50 7.36 -5.85
CA ILE A 73 6.95 7.07 -5.73
C ILE A 73 7.90 8.28 -5.62
N ASP A 74 7.60 9.44 -6.22
CA ASP A 74 8.41 10.67 -6.15
C ASP A 74 7.84 11.77 -5.23
N ARG A 75 6.79 11.52 -4.45
CA ARG A 75 6.04 12.54 -3.72
C ARG A 75 6.49 12.62 -2.24
N PRO A 76 7.31 13.60 -1.83
CA PRO A 76 7.56 13.80 -0.41
C PRO A 76 6.27 14.21 0.31
N HIS A 77 5.85 13.40 1.28
CA HIS A 77 4.65 13.67 2.10
C HIS A 77 4.98 14.47 3.35
N LYS A 78 4.04 15.33 3.78
CA LYS A 78 4.13 16.12 5.02
C LYS A 78 4.55 15.25 6.20
N ARG A 79 5.43 15.79 7.05
CA ARG A 79 5.99 15.08 8.20
C ARG A 79 4.89 14.46 9.08
N PRO A 80 4.93 13.14 9.34
CA PRO A 80 4.03 12.51 10.31
C PRO A 80 4.33 12.99 11.74
N GLN A 81 3.33 12.95 12.61
CA GLN A 81 3.50 13.38 14.01
C GLN A 81 4.59 12.58 14.77
N ARG A 82 4.90 11.36 14.32
CA ARG A 82 5.92 10.48 14.90
C ARG A 82 6.86 9.96 13.82
N ARG A 83 8.16 9.83 14.18
CA ARG A 83 9.29 9.30 13.39
C ARG A 83 9.69 10.18 12.19
N SER A 84 10.99 10.38 11.97
CA SER A 84 11.48 11.18 10.85
C SER A 84 12.49 10.41 10.01
N TYR A 85 11.96 9.57 9.12
CA TYR A 85 12.75 8.96 8.05
C TYR A 85 13.21 10.04 7.04
N LEU A 86 12.24 10.80 6.50
CA LEU A 86 12.44 11.82 5.48
C LEU A 86 12.83 13.22 6.03
N TYR A 87 12.54 13.47 7.31
CA TYR A 87 12.67 14.80 7.91
C TYR A 87 13.81 14.88 8.93
N GLU A 88 14.39 16.07 9.05
CA GLU A 88 15.24 16.43 10.18
C GLU A 88 14.39 16.82 11.41
N THR A 89 15.04 16.88 12.58
CA THR A 89 14.40 17.37 13.82
C THR A 89 13.81 18.77 13.63
N SER A 90 14.49 19.62 12.85
CA SER A 90 14.10 20.99 12.45
C SER A 90 12.88 21.07 11.54
N ARG A 91 12.26 19.94 11.16
CA ARG A 91 11.10 19.85 10.24
C ARG A 91 11.42 20.19 8.77
N SER A 92 12.69 20.39 8.41
CA SER A 92 13.17 20.40 7.03
C SER A 92 13.26 18.98 6.48
N LEU A 93 13.08 18.82 5.17
CA LEU A 93 13.47 17.60 4.46
C LEU A 93 14.98 17.40 4.63
N LYS A 94 15.40 16.14 4.79
CA LYS A 94 16.83 15.82 4.84
C LYS A 94 17.51 16.29 3.56
N PRO A 95 18.66 16.99 3.61
CA PRO A 95 19.37 17.40 2.42
C PRO A 95 19.70 16.21 1.52
N ARG A 96 19.34 16.32 0.23
CA ARG A 96 19.60 15.29 -0.79
C ARG A 96 18.94 13.95 -0.47
N TYR A 97 17.75 13.94 0.11
CA TYR A 97 17.03 12.70 0.40
C TYR A 97 16.73 11.92 -0.89
N GLU A 98 16.41 12.61 -1.99
CA GLU A 98 16.12 12.03 -3.32
C GLU A 98 17.27 11.16 -3.84
N ASP A 99 18.48 11.50 -3.39
CA ASP A 99 19.75 10.93 -3.79
C ASP A 99 20.27 9.85 -2.82
N ARG A 100 19.62 9.69 -1.66
CA ARG A 100 20.12 8.92 -0.51
C ARG A 100 19.09 7.99 0.11
N LEU A 101 17.81 8.18 -0.16
CA LEU A 101 16.73 7.39 0.40
C LEU A 101 15.96 6.76 -0.76
N ALA A 102 15.65 5.48 -0.66
CA ALA A 102 14.98 4.73 -1.71
C ALA A 102 13.45 4.77 -1.56
N PHE A 103 12.93 4.96 -0.35
CA PHE A 103 11.52 4.68 -0.03
C PHE A 103 10.80 5.91 0.56
N TYR A 104 10.92 7.07 -0.09
CA TYR A 104 10.38 8.36 0.41
C TYR A 104 9.04 8.82 -0.18
N GLY A 105 8.59 8.25 -1.30
CA GLY A 105 7.48 8.83 -2.07
C GLY A 105 6.07 8.56 -1.56
N CYS A 106 5.87 7.49 -0.81
CA CYS A 106 4.54 7.16 -0.31
C CYS A 106 4.40 7.65 1.15
N THR A 107 3.19 7.61 1.70
CA THR A 107 2.87 8.25 2.99
C THR A 107 3.79 7.78 4.13
N ASP A 108 4.18 6.51 4.08
CA ASP A 108 5.15 5.89 4.98
C ASP A 108 6.12 4.98 4.21
N TRP A 109 7.18 4.58 4.92
CA TRP A 109 8.30 3.85 4.34
C TRP A 109 7.87 2.48 3.79
N HIS A 110 7.07 1.71 4.52
CA HIS A 110 6.66 0.38 4.06
C HIS A 110 5.68 0.46 2.88
N SER A 111 4.86 1.50 2.79
CA SER A 111 4.00 1.75 1.64
C SER A 111 4.84 2.06 0.40
N ALA A 112 5.95 2.78 0.54
CA ALA A 112 6.88 2.96 -0.56
C ALA A 112 7.54 1.64 -0.97
N VAL A 113 7.96 0.80 -0.01
CA VAL A 113 8.52 -0.53 -0.31
C VAL A 113 7.52 -1.44 -1.03
N ASN A 114 6.28 -1.53 -0.55
CA ASN A 114 5.27 -2.39 -1.18
C ASN A 114 4.86 -1.88 -2.57
N SER A 115 4.82 -0.56 -2.76
CA SER A 115 4.57 0.10 -4.05
C SER A 115 5.68 -0.23 -5.04
N THR A 116 6.95 -0.17 -4.59
CA THR A 116 8.10 -0.61 -5.37
C THR A 116 7.98 -2.09 -5.76
N TRP A 117 7.56 -2.97 -4.84
CA TRP A 117 7.34 -4.39 -5.16
C TRP A 117 6.27 -4.58 -6.24
N ALA A 118 5.14 -3.87 -6.15
CA ALA A 118 4.07 -3.95 -7.15
C ALA A 118 4.56 -3.53 -8.55
N MET A 119 5.37 -2.47 -8.63
CA MET A 119 6.01 -2.03 -9.87
C MET A 119 6.97 -3.08 -10.46
N VAL A 120 7.81 -3.71 -9.62
CA VAL A 120 8.70 -4.81 -10.06
C VAL A 120 7.88 -5.99 -10.56
N LYS A 121 6.79 -6.35 -9.86
CA LYS A 121 5.90 -7.45 -10.23
C LYS A 121 5.26 -7.23 -11.61
N VAL A 122 4.82 -6.00 -11.89
CA VAL A 122 4.27 -5.62 -13.20
C VAL A 122 5.32 -5.73 -14.29
N LEU A 123 6.54 -5.24 -14.08
CA LEU A 123 7.63 -5.38 -15.08
C LEU A 123 7.97 -6.84 -15.37
N LYS A 124 7.97 -7.68 -14.33
CA LYS A 124 8.32 -9.09 -14.44
C LYS A 124 7.28 -9.88 -15.23
N ASP A 125 6.00 -9.69 -14.91
CA ASP A 125 4.93 -10.47 -15.52
C ASP A 125 4.48 -9.87 -16.86
N PHE A 126 4.66 -8.56 -17.07
CA PHE A 126 4.31 -7.84 -18.29
C PHE A 126 5.48 -6.96 -18.80
N PRO A 127 6.55 -7.56 -19.35
CA PRO A 127 7.74 -6.83 -19.79
C PRO A 127 7.48 -5.79 -20.88
N ASP A 128 6.43 -5.99 -21.70
CA ASP A 128 6.01 -5.09 -22.78
C ASP A 128 4.92 -4.08 -22.34
N ALA A 129 4.67 -3.94 -21.03
CA ALA A 129 3.68 -2.99 -20.54
C ALA A 129 4.00 -1.56 -21.03
N PRO A 130 3.03 -0.79 -21.56
CA PRO A 130 3.27 0.58 -22.03
C PRO A 130 3.88 1.52 -21.00
N LEU A 131 3.62 1.31 -19.70
CA LEU A 131 4.22 2.07 -18.60
C LEU A 131 5.60 1.54 -18.17
N GLY A 132 6.08 0.44 -18.76
CA GLY A 132 7.32 -0.24 -18.37
C GLY A 132 8.55 0.65 -18.43
N GLY A 133 8.65 1.53 -19.44
CA GLY A 133 9.74 2.50 -19.53
C GLY A 133 9.77 3.48 -18.35
N LEU A 134 8.60 4.01 -17.96
CA LEU A 134 8.47 4.91 -16.81
C LEU A 134 8.77 4.17 -15.50
N ILE A 135 8.26 2.94 -15.34
CA ILE A 135 8.55 2.13 -14.15
C ILE A 135 10.06 1.91 -14.01
N ARG A 136 10.75 1.52 -15.09
CA ARG A 136 12.21 1.32 -15.08
C ARG A 136 12.95 2.61 -14.72
N GLU A 137 12.54 3.75 -15.25
CA GLU A 137 13.14 5.06 -14.90
C GLU A 137 13.05 5.32 -13.39
N LYS A 138 11.86 5.11 -12.79
CA LYS A 138 11.65 5.32 -11.35
C LYS A 138 12.44 4.31 -10.52
N LEU A 139 12.40 3.03 -10.87
CA LEU A 139 13.15 1.99 -10.17
C LEU A 139 14.66 2.21 -10.27
N GLU A 140 15.19 2.69 -11.41
CA GLU A 140 16.61 2.99 -11.55
C GLU A 140 17.06 4.11 -10.61
N HIS A 141 16.21 5.13 -10.41
CA HIS A 141 16.49 6.21 -9.48
C HIS A 141 16.43 5.71 -8.02
N HIS A 142 15.32 5.07 -7.64
CA HIS A 142 15.05 4.67 -6.26
C HIS A 142 15.92 3.50 -5.79
N LEU A 143 16.20 2.53 -6.67
CA LEU A 143 17.03 1.36 -6.39
C LEU A 143 18.48 1.52 -6.88
N SER A 144 18.93 2.78 -7.03
CA SER A 144 20.32 3.08 -7.32
C SER A 144 21.24 2.63 -6.17
N SER A 145 22.51 2.32 -6.48
CA SER A 145 23.50 1.97 -5.44
C SER A 145 23.58 3.03 -4.35
N LYS A 146 23.54 4.30 -4.74
CA LYS A 146 23.65 5.44 -3.82
C LYS A 146 22.43 5.57 -2.90
N SER A 147 21.23 5.38 -3.42
CA SER A 147 19.99 5.42 -2.63
C SER A 147 19.97 4.27 -1.62
N LEU A 148 20.40 3.07 -2.02
CA LEU A 148 20.39 1.89 -1.15
C LEU A 148 21.57 1.83 -0.17
N GLU A 149 22.72 2.42 -0.51
CA GLU A 149 23.78 2.72 0.46
C GLU A 149 23.30 3.68 1.55
N GLY A 150 22.50 4.68 1.18
CA GLY A 150 21.91 5.61 2.14
C GLY A 150 20.79 4.99 2.97
N GLU A 151 19.97 4.08 2.41
CA GLU A 151 19.05 3.24 3.21
C GLU A 151 19.79 2.44 4.27
N LEU A 152 20.88 1.75 3.87
CA LEU A 152 21.68 0.98 4.81
C LEU A 152 22.23 1.90 5.91
N GLY A 153 22.81 3.04 5.53
CA GLY A 153 23.29 4.05 6.47
C GLY A 153 22.22 4.51 7.45
N PHE A 154 20.99 4.77 6.98
CA PHE A 154 19.87 5.12 7.84
C PHE A 154 19.57 4.02 8.87
N PHE A 155 19.46 2.76 8.45
CA PHE A 155 19.19 1.65 9.36
C PHE A 155 20.32 1.41 10.38
N THR A 156 21.57 1.68 10.02
CA THR A 156 22.72 1.46 10.90
C THR A 156 23.01 2.62 11.85
N GLU A 157 22.72 3.86 11.45
CA GLU A 157 23.19 5.06 12.17
C GLU A 157 22.06 5.89 12.78
N GLU A 158 20.87 5.90 12.17
CA GLU A 158 19.80 6.85 12.50
C GLU A 158 18.50 6.18 12.99
N ALA A 159 18.17 5.02 12.44
CA ALA A 159 16.91 4.34 12.72
C ALA A 159 16.82 3.92 14.18
N SER A 160 15.65 4.16 14.80
CA SER A 160 15.35 3.53 16.08
C SER A 160 15.35 2.00 15.92
N PRO A 161 15.77 1.21 16.92
CA PRO A 161 15.86 -0.26 16.79
C PRO A 161 14.58 -0.98 16.32
N GLY A 162 13.40 -0.37 16.53
CA GLY A 162 12.10 -0.90 16.10
C GLY A 162 11.46 -0.15 14.93
N PHE A 163 12.23 0.61 14.14
CA PHE A 163 11.70 1.27 12.95
C PHE A 163 11.19 0.23 11.95
N GLU A 164 9.92 0.34 11.56
CA GLU A 164 9.23 -0.53 10.58
C GLU A 164 9.19 -2.03 10.91
N ARG A 165 9.56 -2.43 12.13
CA ARG A 165 9.53 -3.83 12.56
C ARG A 165 8.12 -4.27 12.96
N PRO A 166 7.68 -5.50 12.64
CA PRO A 166 8.33 -6.45 11.73
C PRO A 166 7.86 -6.30 10.27
N TYR A 167 6.77 -5.55 10.06
CA TYR A 167 6.04 -5.46 8.80
C TYR A 167 6.85 -4.93 7.62
N GLY A 168 7.49 -3.77 7.78
CA GLY A 168 8.26 -3.17 6.69
C GLY A 168 9.49 -4.02 6.36
N TRP A 169 10.10 -4.67 7.35
CA TRP A 169 11.21 -5.59 7.11
C TRP A 169 10.79 -6.78 6.23
N ALA A 170 9.62 -7.35 6.52
CA ALA A 170 9.01 -8.42 5.73
C ALA A 170 8.71 -7.96 4.29
N TRP A 171 8.18 -6.75 4.10
CA TRP A 171 7.95 -6.19 2.76
C TRP A 171 9.23 -5.93 1.98
N LEU A 172 10.31 -5.48 2.62
CA LEU A 172 11.60 -5.29 1.94
C LEU A 172 12.19 -6.63 1.50
N MET A 173 12.08 -7.65 2.34
CA MET A 173 12.47 -9.02 2.00
C MET A 173 11.64 -9.57 0.85
N ARG A 174 10.34 -9.31 0.83
CA ARG A 174 9.46 -9.65 -0.30
C ARG A 174 9.85 -8.93 -1.59
N LEU A 175 10.17 -7.63 -1.52
CA LEU A 175 10.71 -6.88 -2.66
C LEU A 175 11.99 -7.52 -3.19
N TYR A 176 12.90 -7.91 -2.29
CA TYR A 176 14.14 -8.59 -2.68
C TYR A 176 13.87 -9.92 -3.40
N VAL A 177 12.95 -10.74 -2.88
CA VAL A 177 12.55 -12.03 -3.49
C VAL A 177 12.03 -11.82 -4.92
N GLU A 178 11.23 -10.77 -5.14
CA GLU A 178 10.69 -10.48 -6.47
C GLU A 178 11.81 -10.11 -7.45
N LEU A 179 12.74 -9.24 -7.04
CA LEU A 179 13.90 -8.86 -7.85
C LEU A 179 14.81 -10.06 -8.13
N ALA A 180 15.11 -10.88 -7.12
CA ALA A 180 15.99 -12.03 -7.25
C ALA A 180 15.45 -13.13 -8.18
N SER A 181 14.13 -13.21 -8.34
CA SER A 181 13.47 -14.15 -9.24
C SER A 181 13.14 -13.57 -10.61
N PHE A 182 13.37 -12.27 -10.83
CA PHE A 182 13.14 -11.60 -12.10
C PHE A 182 14.40 -11.69 -12.97
N ARG A 183 14.34 -12.49 -14.04
CA ARG A 183 15.42 -12.66 -15.01
C ARG A 183 15.51 -11.46 -15.96
N ASP A 184 16.15 -10.40 -15.51
CA ASP A 184 16.30 -9.13 -16.22
C ASP A 184 17.57 -8.39 -15.76
N ASP A 185 18.30 -7.76 -16.68
CA ASP A 185 19.58 -7.11 -16.39
C ASP A 185 19.44 -5.93 -15.40
N ASP A 186 18.32 -5.21 -15.41
CA ASP A 186 18.05 -4.14 -14.45
C ASP A 186 17.70 -4.74 -13.08
N ALA A 187 16.81 -5.72 -13.06
CA ALA A 187 16.41 -6.39 -11.82
C ALA A 187 17.59 -7.06 -11.10
N GLU A 188 18.49 -7.72 -11.83
CA GLU A 188 19.71 -8.30 -11.26
C GLU A 188 20.64 -7.25 -10.65
N ARG A 189 20.73 -6.04 -11.23
CA ARG A 189 21.50 -4.93 -10.64
C ARG A 189 20.82 -4.37 -9.40
N TRP A 190 19.51 -4.09 -9.46
CA TRP A 190 18.74 -3.58 -8.33
C TRP A 190 18.76 -4.57 -7.15
N ALA A 191 18.65 -5.87 -7.41
CA ALA A 191 18.81 -6.91 -6.41
C ALA A 191 20.18 -6.84 -5.72
N LYS A 192 21.27 -6.64 -6.48
CA LYS A 192 22.62 -6.49 -5.92
C LYS A 192 22.74 -5.25 -5.04
N HIS A 193 22.13 -4.13 -5.44
CA HIS A 193 22.11 -2.91 -4.62
C HIS A 193 21.28 -3.08 -3.34
N LEU A 194 20.17 -3.83 -3.39
CA LEU A 194 19.25 -4.03 -2.26
C LEU A 194 19.74 -5.09 -1.27
N ALA A 195 20.57 -6.03 -1.72
CA ALA A 195 21.06 -7.15 -0.92
C ALA A 195 21.65 -6.75 0.44
N PRO A 196 22.48 -5.69 0.57
CA PRO A 196 23.03 -5.29 1.87
C PRO A 196 21.96 -4.85 2.87
N VAL A 197 20.92 -4.14 2.42
CA VAL A 197 19.80 -3.70 3.27
C VAL A 197 18.99 -4.93 3.70
N ALA A 198 18.65 -5.81 2.77
CA ALA A 198 17.89 -7.03 3.06
C ALA A 198 18.64 -7.96 4.04
N ALA A 199 19.96 -8.15 3.86
CA ALA A 199 20.80 -8.92 4.76
C ALA A 199 20.88 -8.30 6.17
N HIS A 200 21.00 -6.97 6.26
CA HIS A 200 20.97 -6.28 7.54
C HIS A 200 19.64 -6.50 8.29
N LEU A 201 18.51 -6.34 7.60
CA LEU A 201 17.20 -6.60 8.20
C LEU A 201 16.96 -8.07 8.54
N ALA A 202 17.55 -9.01 7.79
CA ALA A 202 17.53 -10.43 8.10
C ALA A 202 18.25 -10.73 9.42
N GLU A 203 19.46 -10.20 9.60
CA GLU A 203 20.21 -10.31 10.87
C GLU A 203 19.42 -9.70 12.04
N LYS A 204 18.84 -8.50 11.84
CA LYS A 204 18.00 -7.86 12.86
C LYS A 204 16.70 -8.61 13.15
N SER A 205 16.17 -9.34 12.17
CA SER A 205 15.00 -10.20 12.37
C SER A 205 15.35 -11.39 13.27
N VAL A 206 16.51 -12.04 13.07
CA VAL A 206 16.99 -13.09 13.97
C VAL A 206 17.15 -12.57 15.41
N GLU A 207 17.79 -11.41 15.57
CA GLU A 207 17.95 -10.75 16.88
C GLU A 207 16.59 -10.41 17.51
N TYR A 208 15.65 -9.85 16.74
CA TYR A 208 14.32 -9.54 17.25
C TYR A 208 13.57 -10.79 17.73
N LEU A 209 13.57 -11.84 16.92
CA LEU A 209 12.85 -13.08 17.17
C LEU A 209 13.35 -13.79 18.43
N SER A 210 14.65 -13.73 18.73
CA SER A 210 15.21 -14.31 19.96
C SER A 210 14.76 -13.62 21.24
N HIS A 211 14.25 -12.39 21.16
CA HIS A 211 13.79 -11.61 22.31
C HIS A 211 12.27 -11.53 22.43
N MET A 212 11.51 -12.09 21.47
CA MET A 212 10.05 -12.07 21.56
C MET A 212 9.59 -12.99 22.71
N PRO A 213 8.70 -12.54 23.61
CA PRO A 213 8.12 -13.43 24.61
C PRO A 213 6.96 -14.29 24.06
N GLY A 214 6.33 -13.86 22.97
CA GLY A 214 5.19 -14.53 22.34
C GLY A 214 4.80 -13.84 21.03
N PRO A 215 3.90 -14.44 20.23
CA PRO A 215 3.45 -13.86 18.97
C PRO A 215 2.48 -12.69 19.20
N ILE A 216 2.36 -11.84 18.18
CA ILE A 216 1.38 -10.77 18.11
C ILE A 216 0.34 -11.14 17.05
N ARG A 217 -0.92 -11.31 17.47
CA ARG A 217 -2.06 -11.76 16.63
C ARG A 217 -3.08 -10.64 16.38
N VAL A 218 -2.60 -9.47 15.96
CA VAL A 218 -3.45 -8.30 15.63
C VAL A 218 -3.65 -8.17 14.13
N GLY A 219 -4.76 -7.58 13.67
CA GLY A 219 -5.01 -7.37 12.23
C GLY A 219 -4.30 -6.15 11.65
N THR A 220 -3.18 -5.74 12.26
CA THR A 220 -2.39 -4.57 11.86
C THR A 220 -0.91 -4.93 11.70
N HIS A 221 -0.06 -3.95 11.39
CA HIS A 221 1.35 -4.12 11.03
C HIS A 221 2.15 -5.02 11.99
N ASP A 222 1.85 -5.04 13.28
CA ASP A 222 2.61 -5.85 14.25
C ASP A 222 2.34 -7.38 14.13
N ASN A 223 1.45 -7.82 13.24
CA ASN A 223 1.11 -9.24 13.06
C ASN A 223 2.35 -10.10 12.78
N SER A 224 2.63 -11.04 13.69
CA SER A 224 3.81 -11.88 13.60
C SER A 224 3.73 -12.90 12.45
N ALA A 225 2.57 -13.50 12.23
CA ALA A 225 2.41 -14.53 11.20
C ALA A 225 2.64 -13.96 9.78
N PHE A 226 2.08 -12.79 9.50
CA PHE A 226 2.29 -12.07 8.24
C PHE A 226 3.78 -11.82 7.97
N ALA A 227 4.51 -11.28 8.96
CA ALA A 227 5.91 -10.96 8.77
C ALA A 227 6.77 -12.22 8.60
N LEU A 228 6.51 -13.25 9.40
CA LEU A 228 7.26 -14.52 9.36
C LEU A 228 7.09 -15.25 8.03
N LEU A 229 5.92 -15.15 7.37
CA LEU A 229 5.70 -15.75 6.05
C LEU A 229 6.70 -15.22 5.01
N TYR A 230 6.81 -13.90 4.86
CA TYR A 230 7.73 -13.32 3.88
C TYR A 230 9.20 -13.41 4.29
N MET A 231 9.50 -13.41 5.60
CA MET A 231 10.85 -13.69 6.08
C MET A 231 11.28 -15.13 5.73
N LEU A 232 10.37 -16.10 5.81
CA LEU A 232 10.61 -17.48 5.41
C LEU A 232 10.85 -17.61 3.90
N GLU A 233 10.01 -16.96 3.09
CA GLU A 233 10.18 -16.93 1.63
C GLU A 233 11.54 -16.35 1.22
N TYR A 234 11.93 -15.24 1.84
CA TYR A 234 13.26 -14.65 1.62
C TYR A 234 14.38 -15.59 2.03
N ALA A 235 14.31 -16.18 3.23
CA ALA A 235 15.34 -17.11 3.71
C ALA A 235 15.51 -18.32 2.78
N ASP A 236 14.42 -18.83 2.22
CA ASP A 236 14.44 -19.91 1.23
C ASP A 236 15.12 -19.49 -0.09
N VAL A 237 14.80 -18.29 -0.60
CA VAL A 237 15.35 -17.78 -1.88
C VAL A 237 16.83 -17.47 -1.79
N VAL A 238 17.29 -16.88 -0.68
CA VAL A 238 18.71 -16.49 -0.52
C VAL A 238 19.57 -17.57 0.13
N GLY A 239 18.96 -18.61 0.69
CA GLY A 239 19.66 -19.66 1.43
C GLY A 239 20.15 -19.21 2.81
N ASP A 240 19.46 -18.27 3.47
CA ASP A 240 19.80 -17.82 4.83
C ASP A 240 19.32 -18.84 5.87
N ALA A 241 20.22 -19.77 6.21
CA ALA A 241 19.94 -20.82 7.18
C ALA A 241 19.63 -20.29 8.59
N ASN A 242 20.23 -19.15 8.99
CA ASN A 242 20.03 -18.58 10.32
C ASN A 242 18.63 -17.99 10.44
N LEU A 243 18.23 -17.17 9.46
CA LEU A 243 16.87 -16.60 9.41
C LEU A 243 15.82 -17.71 9.27
N LYS A 244 16.04 -18.68 8.38
CA LYS A 244 15.12 -19.81 8.20
C LYS A 244 14.90 -20.58 9.50
N THR A 245 15.99 -20.88 10.23
CA THR A 245 15.93 -21.58 11.51
C THR A 245 15.19 -20.76 12.56
N ALA A 246 15.51 -19.46 12.68
CA ALA A 246 14.85 -18.56 13.63
C ALA A 246 13.35 -18.46 13.36
N VAL A 247 12.96 -18.20 12.11
CA VAL A 247 11.55 -18.09 11.68
C VAL A 247 10.80 -19.40 11.92
N THR A 248 11.35 -20.53 11.46
CA THR A 248 10.70 -21.85 11.60
C THR A 248 10.52 -22.24 13.06
N THR A 249 11.55 -22.04 13.89
CA THR A 249 11.50 -22.36 15.31
C THR A 249 10.44 -21.52 16.02
N ARG A 250 10.45 -20.20 15.79
CA ARG A 250 9.50 -19.29 16.45
C ARG A 250 8.08 -19.48 15.96
N ALA A 251 7.86 -19.69 14.67
CA ALA A 251 6.52 -19.95 14.14
C ALA A 251 5.91 -21.21 14.76
N ARG A 252 6.70 -22.29 14.89
CA ARG A 252 6.25 -23.52 15.56
C ARG A 252 5.95 -23.30 17.04
N GLU A 253 6.86 -22.67 17.78
CA GLU A 253 6.64 -22.32 19.19
C GLU A 253 5.41 -21.41 19.41
N PHE A 254 5.04 -20.62 18.41
CA PHE A 254 3.95 -19.66 18.50
C PHE A 254 2.60 -20.23 18.11
N PHE A 255 2.55 -21.07 17.07
CA PHE A 255 1.32 -21.37 16.34
C PHE A 255 1.05 -22.87 16.15
N GLU A 256 2.02 -23.76 16.42
CA GLU A 256 1.82 -25.21 16.18
C GLU A 256 0.75 -25.82 17.09
N ASP A 257 0.63 -25.32 18.32
CA ASP A 257 -0.37 -25.77 19.30
C ASP A 257 -1.66 -24.90 19.31
N ASP A 258 -1.77 -23.91 18.42
CA ASP A 258 -2.96 -23.05 18.37
C ASP A 258 -4.17 -23.82 17.82
N VAL A 259 -5.33 -23.61 18.44
CA VAL A 259 -6.63 -24.22 18.09
C VAL A 259 -7.74 -23.17 18.19
N GLU A 260 -8.87 -23.43 17.53
CA GLU A 260 -10.09 -22.62 17.61
C GLU A 260 -9.85 -21.10 17.46
N CYS A 261 -9.22 -20.68 16.36
CA CYS A 261 -8.94 -19.28 16.11
C CYS A 261 -10.21 -18.41 16.29
N PRO A 262 -10.13 -17.26 16.99
CA PRO A 262 -11.31 -16.48 17.34
C PRO A 262 -11.86 -15.65 16.16
N VAL A 263 -12.25 -16.31 15.07
CA VAL A 263 -12.74 -15.69 13.82
C VAL A 263 -13.90 -14.72 14.03
N ARG A 264 -14.68 -14.87 15.11
CA ARG A 264 -15.77 -13.95 15.48
C ARG A 264 -15.31 -12.54 15.90
N TYR A 265 -14.02 -12.36 16.19
CA TYR A 265 -13.45 -11.05 16.54
C TYR A 265 -12.90 -10.30 15.32
N GLU A 266 -12.90 -10.94 14.15
CA GLU A 266 -12.40 -10.36 12.91
C GLU A 266 -13.57 -10.06 11.95
N PRO A 267 -13.62 -8.87 11.32
CA PRO A 267 -12.67 -7.78 11.45
C PRO A 267 -12.86 -6.95 12.74
N SER A 268 -11.76 -6.47 13.30
CA SER A 268 -11.73 -5.30 14.18
C SER A 268 -11.82 -4.00 13.35
N GLY A 269 -12.17 -2.88 13.99
CA GLY A 269 -12.29 -1.57 13.32
C GLY A 269 -10.98 -1.00 12.76
N SER A 270 -9.84 -1.64 13.02
CA SER A 270 -8.53 -1.25 12.50
C SER A 270 -7.88 -2.30 11.60
N ASP A 271 -8.55 -3.44 11.37
CA ASP A 271 -7.92 -4.56 10.67
C ASP A 271 -7.74 -4.25 9.19
N PHE A 272 -6.51 -4.42 8.71
CA PHE A 272 -6.19 -4.57 7.30
C PHE A 272 -5.56 -5.94 6.99
N LEU A 273 -5.16 -6.69 8.02
CA LEU A 273 -4.78 -8.10 7.96
C LEU A 273 -5.83 -8.95 8.66
N SER A 274 -5.96 -10.21 8.26
CA SER A 274 -6.73 -11.21 9.00
C SER A 274 -5.77 -12.05 9.85
N PRO A 275 -5.75 -11.90 11.19
CA PRO A 275 -4.92 -12.72 12.08
C PRO A 275 -5.04 -14.22 11.82
N CYS A 276 -6.25 -14.77 11.81
CA CYS A 276 -6.48 -16.20 11.60
C CYS A 276 -5.96 -16.67 10.24
N LEU A 277 -6.27 -15.96 9.16
CA LEU A 277 -5.84 -16.38 7.83
C LEU A 277 -4.34 -16.14 7.58
N ALA A 278 -3.73 -15.13 8.20
CA ALA A 278 -2.29 -14.92 8.15
C ALA A 278 -1.53 -16.05 8.86
N GLU A 279 -2.02 -16.49 10.02
CA GLU A 279 -1.48 -17.64 10.75
C GLU A 279 -1.61 -18.92 9.95
N ALA A 280 -2.81 -19.22 9.43
CA ALA A 280 -3.02 -20.40 8.60
C ALA A 280 -2.14 -20.41 7.34
N ALA A 281 -1.93 -19.25 6.70
CA ALA A 281 -1.06 -19.13 5.53
C ALA A 281 0.43 -19.34 5.87
N LEU A 282 0.89 -18.93 7.05
CA LEU A 282 2.24 -19.26 7.53
C LEU A 282 2.39 -20.75 7.81
N MET A 283 1.43 -21.34 8.52
CA MET A 283 1.47 -22.75 8.92
C MET A 283 1.36 -23.69 7.72
N SER A 284 0.60 -23.32 6.68
CA SER A 284 0.52 -24.07 5.42
C SER A 284 1.86 -24.17 4.70
N ARG A 285 2.77 -23.21 4.93
CA ARG A 285 4.11 -23.20 4.34
C ARG A 285 5.14 -23.98 5.14
N LEU A 286 4.90 -24.18 6.44
CA LEU A 286 5.83 -24.76 7.41
C LEU A 286 5.57 -26.24 7.71
N LEU A 287 4.31 -26.63 7.75
CA LEU A 287 3.90 -28.00 8.08
C LEU A 287 3.90 -28.86 6.81
N PRO A 288 4.26 -30.16 6.91
CA PRO A 288 3.93 -31.14 5.89
C PRO A 288 2.42 -31.11 5.58
N GLN A 289 2.02 -31.35 4.33
CA GLN A 289 0.61 -31.21 3.90
C GLN A 289 -0.37 -32.02 4.76
N GLU A 290 -0.02 -33.24 5.16
CA GLU A 290 -0.88 -34.10 6.00
C GLU A 290 -1.06 -33.51 7.42
N ASP A 291 0.02 -33.00 8.02
CA ASP A 291 0.00 -32.35 9.33
C ASP A 291 -0.77 -31.02 9.27
N PHE A 292 -0.58 -30.24 8.19
CA PHE A 292 -1.29 -28.99 7.97
C PHE A 292 -2.80 -29.19 7.87
N VAL A 293 -3.25 -30.21 7.13
CA VAL A 293 -4.68 -30.52 6.99
C VAL A 293 -5.31 -30.78 8.36
N THR A 294 -4.63 -31.55 9.21
CA THR A 294 -5.10 -31.85 10.57
C THR A 294 -5.09 -30.61 11.46
N TRP A 295 -3.99 -29.86 11.46
CA TRP A 295 -3.87 -28.61 12.20
C TRP A 295 -4.93 -27.58 11.79
N LEU A 296 -5.23 -27.47 10.48
CA LEU A 296 -6.22 -26.54 9.95
C LEU A 296 -7.64 -26.89 10.42
N ASP A 297 -7.96 -28.18 10.57
CA ASP A 297 -9.24 -28.66 11.09
C ASP A 297 -9.44 -28.27 12.56
N ASP A 298 -8.37 -28.31 13.36
CA ASP A 298 -8.40 -27.90 14.77
C ASP A 298 -8.39 -26.36 14.93
N PHE A 299 -7.75 -25.65 14.00
CA PHE A 299 -7.52 -24.21 14.07
C PHE A 299 -8.67 -23.36 13.48
N LEU A 300 -9.18 -23.69 12.30
CA LEU A 300 -10.26 -22.94 11.63
C LEU A 300 -11.58 -23.72 11.61
N PRO A 301 -12.74 -23.04 11.78
CA PRO A 301 -14.02 -23.68 11.53
C PRO A 301 -14.14 -24.18 10.09
N ALA A 302 -14.95 -25.22 9.89
CA ALA A 302 -15.23 -25.74 8.56
C ALA A 302 -15.76 -24.62 7.63
N PRO A 303 -15.30 -24.54 6.36
CA PRO A 303 -15.62 -23.41 5.47
C PRO A 303 -17.12 -23.24 5.17
N ASP A 304 -17.92 -24.30 5.31
CA ASP A 304 -19.38 -24.30 5.12
C ASP A 304 -20.16 -23.94 6.40
N SER A 305 -19.51 -24.00 7.57
CA SER A 305 -20.13 -23.69 8.87
C SER A 305 -20.49 -22.21 9.04
N GLU A 306 -21.49 -21.93 9.87
CA GLU A 306 -21.88 -20.56 10.24
C GLU A 306 -20.75 -19.82 10.97
N ALA A 307 -19.94 -20.55 11.74
CA ALA A 307 -18.79 -20.00 12.46
C ALA A 307 -17.74 -19.39 11.53
N PHE A 308 -17.64 -19.84 10.28
CA PHE A 308 -16.71 -19.32 9.28
C PHE A 308 -17.23 -18.05 8.56
N SER A 309 -18.48 -17.64 8.81
CA SER A 309 -19.09 -16.48 8.12
C SER A 309 -18.24 -15.19 8.16
N PRO A 310 -17.53 -14.83 9.25
CA PRO A 310 -16.74 -13.59 9.27
C PRO A 310 -15.54 -13.60 8.31
N MET A 311 -15.09 -14.78 7.86
CA MET A 311 -14.01 -14.98 6.89
C MET A 311 -14.54 -15.09 5.45
N ARG A 312 -15.75 -15.64 5.31
CA ARG A 312 -16.44 -15.82 4.03
C ARG A 312 -16.88 -14.49 3.41
N GLU A 313 -17.48 -13.63 4.22
CA GLU A 313 -18.16 -12.44 3.74
C GLU A 313 -17.22 -11.23 3.69
N PRO A 314 -17.22 -10.47 2.57
CA PRO A 314 -16.52 -9.20 2.54
C PRO A 314 -17.12 -8.20 3.52
N VAL A 315 -16.28 -7.33 4.08
CA VAL A 315 -16.75 -6.33 5.04
C VAL A 315 -17.60 -5.28 4.33
N VAL A 316 -18.85 -5.12 4.76
CA VAL A 316 -19.73 -4.08 4.25
C VAL A 316 -19.34 -2.76 4.90
N ILE A 317 -18.79 -1.85 4.10
CA ILE A 317 -18.48 -0.49 4.52
C ILE A 317 -19.73 0.35 4.25
N GLU A 318 -20.59 0.54 5.25
CA GLU A 318 -21.72 1.44 5.10
C GLU A 318 -21.24 2.89 4.91
N ALA A 319 -21.70 3.53 3.83
CA ALA A 319 -21.45 4.93 3.56
C ALA A 319 -22.18 5.78 4.60
N ARG A 320 -21.60 5.99 5.77
CA ARG A 320 -22.05 7.06 6.66
C ARG A 320 -21.69 8.36 5.94
N ALA A 321 -22.70 9.07 5.42
CA ALA A 321 -22.54 10.31 4.69
C ALA A 321 -21.65 11.26 5.52
N LEU A 322 -20.45 11.53 5.01
CA LEU A 322 -19.63 12.62 5.52
C LEU A 322 -20.41 13.92 5.23
N PRO A 323 -20.55 14.84 6.20
CA PRO A 323 -21.19 16.11 5.91
C PRO A 323 -20.30 16.91 4.96
N VAL A 324 -20.80 17.09 3.74
CA VAL A 324 -20.40 18.06 2.72
C VAL A 324 -19.02 17.83 2.09
N GLU A 325 -18.97 18.03 0.77
CA GLU A 325 -17.79 18.15 -0.09
C GLU A 325 -16.82 19.21 0.43
N ALA A 326 -16.08 18.92 1.50
CA ALA A 326 -14.84 19.61 1.75
C ALA A 326 -13.83 19.03 0.75
N ASP A 327 -13.13 19.89 0.01
CA ASP A 327 -12.07 19.50 -0.92
C ASP A 327 -11.10 18.54 -0.22
N ILE A 328 -11.25 17.23 -0.45
CA ILE A 328 -10.57 16.19 0.32
C ILE A 328 -9.06 16.19 0.02
N GLU A 329 -8.65 16.78 -1.11
CA GLU A 329 -7.23 17.08 -1.38
C GLU A 329 -6.63 17.98 -0.30
N GLU A 330 -7.37 18.97 0.23
CA GLU A 330 -6.92 19.86 1.33
C GLU A 330 -7.23 19.29 2.74
N LEU A 331 -8.12 18.29 2.83
CA LEU A 331 -8.40 17.59 4.09
C LEU A 331 -7.28 16.62 4.48
N ALA A 332 -6.67 15.94 3.50
CA ALA A 332 -5.45 15.16 3.68
C ALA A 332 -4.19 16.06 3.76
N GLU A 333 -4.20 17.19 3.05
CA GLU A 333 -3.13 18.17 3.06
C GLU A 333 -3.54 19.43 3.84
N GLY A 334 -3.42 19.38 5.18
CA GLY A 334 -3.72 20.54 6.03
C GLY A 334 -3.10 21.83 5.46
N GLY A 335 -4.00 22.76 5.08
CA GLY A 335 -3.78 23.97 4.31
C GLY A 335 -2.67 24.92 4.79
N PRO A 336 -2.49 26.08 4.13
CA PRO A 336 -1.28 26.88 4.22
C PRO A 336 -0.94 27.24 5.67
N ALA A 337 0.35 27.13 6.00
CA ALA A 337 0.89 27.40 7.31
C ALA A 337 0.38 28.76 7.83
N SER A 338 -0.50 28.69 8.82
CA SER A 338 -0.82 29.86 9.64
C SER A 338 0.45 30.27 10.40
N PRO A 339 0.67 31.58 10.61
CA PRO A 339 1.81 32.06 11.38
C PRO A 339 1.80 31.50 12.80
N GLU A 340 2.99 31.41 13.40
CA GLU A 340 3.30 30.79 14.71
C GLU A 340 2.18 30.92 15.77
N PRO A 341 1.90 29.87 16.56
CA PRO A 341 0.83 29.90 17.54
C PRO A 341 1.18 30.86 18.67
N THR A 342 0.41 31.94 18.79
CA THR A 342 0.23 32.64 20.06
C THR A 342 -0.51 31.71 21.03
N ALA A 343 -0.20 31.78 22.32
CA ALA A 343 -0.59 30.83 23.37
C ALA A 343 -2.10 30.79 23.73
N GLU A 344 -3.00 30.91 22.77
CA GLU A 344 -4.45 30.81 22.98
C GLU A 344 -5.07 29.84 21.96
N THR A 345 -5.51 28.70 22.50
CA THR A 345 -6.46 27.70 21.96
C THR A 345 -6.09 26.97 20.66
N GLU A 346 -5.41 25.82 20.78
CA GLU A 346 -5.58 24.70 19.83
C GLU A 346 -6.94 24.03 20.10
N GLU A 347 -8.02 24.55 19.51
CA GLU A 347 -9.15 23.69 19.16
C GLU A 347 -8.77 22.98 17.85
N VAL A 348 -8.16 21.80 17.97
CA VAL A 348 -8.10 20.87 16.84
C VAL A 348 -9.55 20.49 16.55
N ASP A 349 -10.05 20.90 15.40
CA ASP A 349 -11.39 20.61 14.90
C ASP A 349 -11.64 19.09 14.96
N SER A 350 -12.41 18.66 15.98
CA SER A 350 -12.66 17.24 16.27
C SER A 350 -13.31 16.52 15.10
N ASP A 351 -14.12 17.24 14.33
CA ASP A 351 -14.86 16.71 13.20
C ASP A 351 -13.89 16.32 12.06
N ARG A 352 -12.78 17.06 11.90
CA ARG A 352 -11.71 16.79 10.93
C ARG A 352 -10.87 15.56 11.30
N GLU A 353 -10.58 15.38 12.59
CA GLU A 353 -9.82 14.22 13.07
C GLU A 353 -10.65 12.94 12.94
N ASP A 354 -11.95 13.01 13.22
CA ASP A 354 -12.88 11.89 13.08
C ASP A 354 -13.13 11.49 11.63
N ALA A 355 -13.23 12.45 10.70
CA ALA A 355 -13.30 12.16 9.27
C ALA A 355 -12.03 11.46 8.75
N THR A 356 -10.84 11.88 9.21
CA THR A 356 -9.56 11.26 8.83
C THR A 356 -9.44 9.84 9.36
N ARG A 357 -9.84 9.59 10.61
CA ARG A 357 -9.88 8.24 11.21
C ARG A 357 -10.85 7.33 10.45
N LEU A 358 -12.01 7.85 10.03
CA LEU A 358 -12.99 7.07 9.29
C LEU A 358 -12.48 6.67 7.90
N VAL A 359 -11.79 7.57 7.19
CA VAL A 359 -11.17 7.26 5.89
C VAL A 359 -10.04 6.23 6.03
N GLY A 360 -9.21 6.34 7.08
CA GLY A 360 -8.17 5.35 7.38
C GLY A 360 -8.76 3.96 7.68
N ALA A 361 -9.77 3.89 8.55
CA ALA A 361 -10.48 2.65 8.87
C ALA A 361 -11.13 2.03 7.63
N LYS A 362 -11.76 2.84 6.78
CA LYS A 362 -12.32 2.41 5.50
C LYS A 362 -11.26 1.80 4.59
N SER A 363 -10.12 2.47 4.45
CA SER A 363 -9.00 1.98 3.63
C SER A 363 -8.46 0.65 4.12
N HIS A 364 -8.37 0.48 5.46
CA HIS A 364 -7.95 -0.79 6.07
C HIS A 364 -8.91 -1.94 5.71
N LEU A 365 -10.22 -1.74 5.80
CA LEU A 365 -11.21 -2.78 5.48
C LEU A 365 -11.22 -3.16 3.98
N ILE A 366 -10.94 -2.21 3.09
CA ILE A 366 -10.73 -2.50 1.66
C ILE A 366 -9.48 -3.37 1.50
N GLY A 367 -8.36 -2.99 2.12
CA GLY A 367 -7.12 -3.75 2.09
C GLY A 367 -7.27 -5.16 2.67
N LEU A 368 -8.05 -5.29 3.74
CA LEU A 368 -8.39 -6.57 4.35
C LEU A 368 -9.04 -7.53 3.36
N SER A 369 -9.90 -7.03 2.47
CA SER A 369 -10.55 -7.86 1.45
C SER A 369 -9.51 -8.51 0.53
N PHE A 370 -8.53 -7.73 0.04
CA PHE A 370 -7.44 -8.27 -0.77
C PHE A 370 -6.54 -9.23 0.01
N VAL A 371 -6.20 -8.90 1.26
CA VAL A 371 -5.35 -9.76 2.10
C VAL A 371 -6.04 -11.10 2.39
N ARG A 372 -7.33 -11.09 2.73
CA ARG A 372 -8.12 -12.31 2.95
C ARG A 372 -8.18 -13.15 1.70
N ALA A 373 -8.44 -12.55 0.54
CA ALA A 373 -8.46 -13.24 -0.74
C ALA A 373 -7.12 -13.92 -1.05
N ALA A 374 -6.01 -13.19 -0.87
CA ALA A 374 -4.67 -13.73 -1.09
C ALA A 374 -4.33 -14.88 -0.12
N ALA A 375 -4.76 -14.79 1.14
CA ALA A 375 -4.57 -15.86 2.12
C ALA A 375 -5.42 -17.09 1.79
N LEU A 376 -6.69 -16.91 1.45
CA LEU A 376 -7.60 -18.00 1.05
C LEU A 376 -7.09 -18.76 -0.18
N LYS A 377 -6.54 -18.06 -1.19
CA LYS A 377 -5.85 -18.70 -2.33
C LYS A 377 -4.68 -19.58 -1.89
N ARG A 378 -3.82 -19.07 -1.00
CA ARG A 378 -2.69 -19.83 -0.43
C ARG A 378 -3.17 -21.08 0.33
N LEU A 379 -4.28 -20.99 1.08
CA LEU A 379 -4.86 -22.14 1.76
C LEU A 379 -5.38 -23.17 0.75
N ALA A 380 -6.13 -22.74 -0.28
CA ALA A 380 -6.62 -23.64 -1.33
C ALA A 380 -5.47 -24.35 -2.08
N ALA A 381 -4.36 -23.67 -2.32
CA ALA A 381 -3.17 -24.23 -2.96
C ALA A 381 -2.40 -25.21 -2.07
N ALA A 382 -2.47 -25.05 -0.74
CA ALA A 382 -1.78 -25.92 0.21
C ALA A 382 -2.52 -27.24 0.50
N LEU A 383 -3.82 -27.30 0.21
CA LEU A 383 -4.64 -28.50 0.43
C LEU A 383 -4.44 -29.58 -0.66
N PRO A 384 -4.67 -30.87 -0.34
CA PRO A 384 -4.65 -31.94 -1.33
C PRO A 384 -5.64 -31.68 -2.48
N PRO A 385 -5.36 -32.10 -3.73
CA PRO A 385 -6.21 -31.77 -4.87
C PRO A 385 -7.69 -32.15 -4.73
N GLU A 386 -7.98 -33.23 -4.00
CA GLU A 386 -9.32 -33.80 -3.78
C GLU A 386 -10.04 -33.21 -2.54
N ASP A 387 -9.40 -32.29 -1.80
CA ASP A 387 -9.99 -31.67 -0.62
C ASP A 387 -11.10 -30.69 -1.01
N SER A 388 -12.32 -30.93 -0.54
CA SER A 388 -13.50 -30.13 -0.90
C SER A 388 -13.43 -28.67 -0.42
N ARG A 389 -12.56 -28.34 0.54
CA ARG A 389 -12.39 -26.96 1.03
C ARG A 389 -11.74 -26.04 -0.01
N ARG A 390 -11.03 -26.60 -1.01
CA ARG A 390 -10.36 -25.83 -2.07
C ARG A 390 -11.32 -24.94 -2.84
N GLU A 391 -12.41 -25.53 -3.35
CA GLU A 391 -13.44 -24.80 -4.11
C GLU A 391 -14.11 -23.71 -3.25
N ALA A 392 -14.33 -23.99 -1.96
CA ALA A 392 -14.90 -23.02 -1.03
C ALA A 392 -13.96 -21.82 -0.83
N TYR A 393 -12.67 -22.07 -0.54
CA TYR A 393 -11.68 -21.01 -0.36
C TYR A 393 -11.45 -20.19 -1.63
N GLU A 394 -11.39 -20.82 -2.81
CA GLU A 394 -11.31 -20.12 -4.10
C GLU A 394 -12.54 -19.22 -4.33
N THR A 395 -13.74 -19.74 -4.03
CA THR A 395 -14.98 -18.97 -4.12
C THR A 395 -14.97 -17.75 -3.18
N PHE A 396 -14.55 -17.95 -1.93
CA PHE A 396 -14.48 -16.86 -0.95
C PHE A 396 -13.40 -15.85 -1.32
N ALA A 397 -12.26 -16.29 -1.84
CA ALA A 397 -11.22 -15.41 -2.34
C ALA A 397 -11.72 -14.52 -3.47
N ARG A 398 -12.49 -15.09 -4.41
CA ARG A 398 -13.13 -14.31 -5.48
C ARG A 398 -14.08 -13.25 -4.92
N LEU A 399 -14.98 -13.62 -4.00
CA LEU A 399 -15.93 -12.66 -3.39
C LEU A 399 -15.21 -11.51 -2.66
N GLN A 400 -14.15 -11.82 -1.91
CA GLN A 400 -13.31 -10.83 -1.25
C GLN A 400 -12.59 -9.93 -2.26
N GLY A 401 -12.04 -10.50 -3.34
CA GLY A 401 -11.40 -9.76 -4.42
C GLY A 401 -12.36 -8.82 -5.16
N GLU A 402 -13.55 -9.30 -5.53
CA GLU A 402 -14.61 -8.51 -6.18
C GLU A 402 -14.98 -7.29 -5.34
N ARG A 403 -15.18 -7.49 -4.03
CA ARG A 403 -15.49 -6.38 -3.13
C ARG A 403 -14.33 -5.39 -3.02
N GLY A 404 -13.11 -5.90 -2.91
CA GLY A 404 -11.91 -5.07 -2.86
C GLY A 404 -11.83 -4.13 -4.07
N PHE A 405 -12.02 -4.66 -5.29
CA PHE A 405 -11.99 -3.85 -6.52
C PHE A 405 -13.17 -2.89 -6.64
N GLU A 406 -14.37 -3.31 -6.25
CA GLU A 406 -15.56 -2.45 -6.25
C GLU A 406 -15.34 -1.19 -5.40
N THR A 407 -14.66 -1.35 -4.26
CA THR A 407 -14.51 -0.28 -3.25
C THR A 407 -13.14 0.40 -3.25
N MET A 408 -12.16 -0.10 -4.00
CA MET A 408 -10.76 0.35 -3.94
C MET A 408 -10.60 1.86 -4.07
N TYR A 409 -11.34 2.47 -5.00
CA TYR A 409 -11.24 3.90 -5.28
C TYR A 409 -11.98 4.78 -4.26
N GLU A 410 -12.79 4.19 -3.38
CA GLU A 410 -13.45 4.92 -2.30
C GLU A 410 -12.51 5.27 -1.13
N ALA A 411 -11.28 4.74 -1.14
CA ALA A 411 -10.26 4.99 -0.12
C ALA A 411 -9.54 6.34 -0.28
N ASN A 412 -9.75 7.04 -1.40
CA ASN A 412 -8.97 8.20 -1.84
C ASN A 412 -7.46 7.92 -1.80
N TYR A 413 -6.63 8.95 -1.97
CA TYR A 413 -5.17 8.77 -1.93
C TYR A 413 -4.68 8.12 -0.63
N SER A 414 -5.32 8.40 0.52
CA SER A 414 -4.94 7.84 1.83
C SER A 414 -4.89 6.30 1.87
N GLY A 415 -5.64 5.63 0.98
CA GLY A 415 -5.59 4.17 0.84
C GLY A 415 -5.03 3.67 -0.50
N THR A 416 -5.39 4.31 -1.61
CA THR A 416 -5.19 3.71 -2.95
C THR A 416 -3.74 3.41 -3.30
N HIS A 417 -2.79 4.22 -2.83
CA HIS A 417 -1.38 4.06 -3.18
C HIS A 417 -0.78 2.72 -2.69
N TRP A 418 -1.16 2.23 -1.51
CA TRP A 418 -0.68 0.95 -0.98
C TRP A 418 -1.65 -0.22 -1.26
N LEU A 419 -2.95 0.06 -1.46
CA LEU A 419 -3.94 -0.97 -1.78
C LEU A 419 -3.60 -1.73 -3.07
N ALA A 420 -3.00 -1.04 -4.04
CA ALA A 420 -2.55 -1.65 -5.30
C ALA A 420 -1.63 -2.84 -5.05
N SER A 421 -0.70 -2.73 -4.10
CA SER A 421 0.23 -3.79 -3.74
C SER A 421 -0.50 -5.04 -3.24
N PHE A 422 -1.57 -4.88 -2.47
CA PHE A 422 -2.36 -6.02 -2.00
C PHE A 422 -3.28 -6.61 -3.08
N ALA A 423 -3.82 -5.78 -3.97
CA ALA A 423 -4.56 -6.26 -5.13
C ALA A 423 -3.64 -7.09 -6.06
N VAL A 424 -2.42 -6.63 -6.31
CA VAL A 424 -1.40 -7.38 -7.07
C VAL A 424 -1.03 -8.68 -6.35
N ASP A 425 -0.81 -8.66 -5.02
CA ASP A 425 -0.55 -9.89 -4.24
C ASP A 425 -1.70 -10.90 -4.39
N MET A 426 -2.94 -10.45 -4.26
CA MET A 426 -4.12 -11.29 -4.39
C MET A 426 -4.30 -11.87 -5.79
N LEU A 427 -4.04 -11.09 -6.84
CA LEU A 427 -4.15 -11.56 -8.23
C LEU A 427 -3.02 -12.52 -8.61
N THR A 428 -1.88 -12.44 -7.93
CA THR A 428 -0.67 -13.24 -8.24
C THR A 428 -0.40 -14.35 -7.21
N ALA A 429 -1.23 -14.45 -6.18
CA ALA A 429 -1.24 -15.55 -5.23
C ALA A 429 -1.51 -16.89 -5.97
N PRO A 430 -0.88 -18.00 -5.51
CA PRO A 430 -0.89 -19.29 -6.19
C PRO A 430 -2.26 -19.94 -6.30
#